data_AF-A0A921HIW2-F1
#
_entry.id   AF-A0A921HIW2-F1
#
_cell.length_a   1.000
_cell.length_b   1.000
_cell.length_c   1.000
_cell.angle_alpha   90.00
_cell.angle_beta   90.00
_cell.angle_gamma   90.00
#
_symmetry.space_group_name_H-M   'P 1'
#
loop_
_entity.id
_entity.type
_entity.pdbx_description
1 polymer ?
#
loop_
_entity_poly.entity_id
_entity_poly.type
_entity_poly.pdbx_seq_one_letter_code
_entity_poly.pdbx_strand_id
1 'polypeptide(L)'
;MADQFENQLPQKSDAKWVRALDASGNPILISKEDLASVVGGLIGISLVLKTKGGINIPSRDSTDPMNEITENGIYTIIPANDTYGTLIVFQSFGGAGGIVQFYAHPFGNGIYRFRIKTSNNKNEWSEWKNF
;
A
#
# COMPACT_ATOMS: atom_id res chain seq x y z
N MET A 1 11.13 -40.90 -3.15
CA MET A 1 10.09 -40.77 -4.19
C MET A 1 8.97 -39.82 -3.71
N ALA A 2 9.30 -38.57 -3.35
CA ALA A 2 8.30 -37.57 -2.99
C ALA A 2 7.78 -36.77 -4.20
N ASP A 3 8.54 -36.72 -5.30
CA ASP A 3 8.28 -35.80 -6.43
C ASP A 3 7.10 -36.17 -7.33
N GLN A 4 6.59 -37.40 -7.32
CA GLN A 4 5.45 -37.76 -8.19
C GLN A 4 4.09 -37.29 -7.66
N PHE A 5 3.96 -37.08 -6.36
CA PHE A 5 2.67 -36.68 -5.75
C PHE A 5 2.48 -35.15 -5.75
N GLU A 6 3.56 -34.37 -5.63
CA GLU A 6 3.51 -32.90 -5.58
C GLU A 6 2.87 -32.31 -6.84
N ASN A 7 3.27 -32.79 -8.02
CA ASN A 7 2.77 -32.33 -9.32
C ASN A 7 1.32 -32.73 -9.63
N GLN A 8 0.70 -33.57 -8.79
CA GLN A 8 -0.69 -34.02 -8.94
C GLN A 8 -1.64 -33.34 -7.94
N LEU A 9 -1.11 -32.48 -7.06
CA LEU A 9 -1.95 -31.79 -6.07
C LEU A 9 -2.84 -30.75 -6.75
N PRO A 10 -4.12 -30.65 -6.34
CA PRO A 10 -5.01 -29.61 -6.86
C PRO A 10 -4.50 -28.23 -6.43
N GLN A 11 -4.34 -27.32 -7.39
CA GLN A 11 -4.05 -25.93 -7.08
C GLN A 11 -5.25 -25.29 -6.38
N LYS A 12 -5.01 -24.68 -5.23
CA LYS A 12 -6.02 -23.96 -4.42
C LYS A 12 -5.48 -22.57 -4.10
N SER A 13 -6.36 -21.57 -4.15
CA SER A 13 -6.07 -20.20 -3.75
C SER A 13 -6.19 -19.97 -2.24
N ASP A 14 -6.61 -21.00 -1.48
CA ASP A 14 -6.75 -20.95 -0.03
C ASP A 14 -6.41 -22.31 0.60
N ALA A 15 -5.86 -22.27 1.81
CA ALA A 15 -5.51 -23.46 2.59
C ALA A 15 -5.63 -23.14 4.09
N LYS A 16 -6.28 -24.04 4.84
CA LYS A 16 -6.32 -23.98 6.31
C LYS A 16 -4.99 -24.40 6.95
N TRP A 17 -4.30 -25.33 6.29
CA TRP A 17 -3.03 -25.89 6.72
C TRP A 17 -2.10 -26.06 5.53
N VAL A 18 -0.82 -25.78 5.73
CA VAL A 18 0.25 -25.97 4.75
C VAL A 18 1.24 -27.00 5.29
N ARG A 19 1.62 -27.97 4.47
CA ARG A 19 2.73 -28.89 4.78
C ARG A 19 4.03 -28.24 4.30
N ALA A 20 5.05 -28.27 5.14
CA ALA A 20 6.37 -27.71 4.87
C ALA A 20 7.45 -28.62 5.45
N LEU A 21 8.71 -28.26 5.26
CA LEU A 21 9.86 -28.88 5.92
C LEU A 21 10.45 -27.92 6.95
N ASP A 22 10.84 -28.44 8.11
CA ASP A 22 11.66 -27.69 9.06
C ASP A 22 13.13 -27.60 8.59
N ALA A 23 13.98 -26.89 9.34
CA ALA A 23 15.40 -26.72 9.01
C ALA A 23 16.20 -28.03 8.96
N SER A 24 15.68 -29.12 9.54
CA SER A 24 16.29 -30.46 9.53
C SER A 24 15.70 -31.37 8.45
N GLY A 25 14.76 -30.87 7.64
CA GLY A 25 14.09 -31.63 6.58
C GLY A 25 12.94 -32.52 7.08
N ASN A 26 12.46 -32.35 8.30
CA ASN A 26 11.29 -33.09 8.78
C ASN A 26 10.00 -32.44 8.29
N PRO A 27 8.97 -33.23 7.91
CA PRO A 27 7.67 -32.71 7.58
C PRO A 27 7.00 -32.02 8.78
N ILE A 28 6.54 -30.80 8.60
CA ILE A 28 5.77 -30.02 9.56
C ILE A 28 4.45 -29.55 8.96
N LEU A 29 3.49 -29.23 9.82
CA LEU A 29 2.19 -28.67 9.46
C LEU A 29 2.09 -27.27 10.07
N ILE A 30 1.84 -26.25 9.25
CA ILE A 30 1.71 -24.86 9.68
C ILE A 30 0.28 -24.41 9.39
N SER A 31 -0.36 -23.72 10.34
CA SER A 31 -1.67 -23.09 10.12
C SER A 31 -1.56 -21.91 9.17
N LYS A 32 -2.67 -21.49 8.56
CA LYS A 32 -2.70 -20.27 7.75
C LYS A 32 -2.24 -19.05 8.55
N GLU A 33 -2.64 -18.97 9.81
CA GLU A 33 -2.33 -17.88 10.73
C GLU A 33 -0.84 -17.84 11.11
N ASP A 34 -0.26 -18.99 11.45
CA ASP A 34 1.17 -19.10 11.80
C ASP A 34 2.05 -18.83 10.57
N LEU A 35 1.65 -19.31 9.39
CA LEU A 35 2.36 -19.03 8.14
C LEU A 35 2.31 -17.53 7.82
N ALA A 36 1.16 -16.90 7.97
CA ALA A 36 1.01 -15.46 7.76
C ALA A 36 1.85 -14.64 8.76
N SER A 37 2.05 -15.13 9.99
CA SER A 37 2.93 -14.50 10.97
C SER A 37 4.42 -14.59 10.57
N VAL A 38 4.88 -15.80 10.22
CA VAL A 38 6.28 -16.03 9.82
C VAL A 38 6.61 -15.31 8.51
N VAL A 39 5.76 -15.46 7.49
CA VAL A 39 5.92 -14.81 6.19
C VAL A 39 5.65 -13.31 6.32
N GLY A 40 4.71 -12.88 7.14
CA GLY A 40 4.43 -11.46 7.40
C GLY A 40 5.63 -10.71 7.99
N GLY A 41 6.43 -11.37 8.83
CA GLY A 41 7.71 -10.84 9.33
C GLY A 41 8.78 -10.72 8.24
N LEU A 42 8.84 -11.66 7.28
CA LEU A 42 9.76 -11.56 6.12
C LEU A 42 9.29 -10.57 5.05
N ILE A 43 7.99 -10.46 4.83
CA ILE A 43 7.35 -9.47 3.94
C ILE A 43 7.41 -8.07 4.58
N GLY A 44 7.66 -8.00 5.89
CA GLY A 44 7.67 -6.82 6.75
C GLY A 44 8.97 -6.02 6.72
N ILE A 45 9.28 -5.39 5.60
CA ILE A 45 10.13 -4.17 5.53
C ILE A 45 9.92 -3.39 4.22
N SER A 46 9.43 -4.04 3.16
CA SER A 46 9.31 -3.43 1.83
C SER A 46 7.98 -2.67 1.59
N LEU A 47 7.14 -2.50 2.62
CA LEU A 47 5.69 -2.25 2.42
C LEU A 47 5.19 -0.82 2.66
N VAL A 48 5.93 0.06 3.34
CA VAL A 48 5.41 1.40 3.70
C VAL A 48 5.38 2.33 2.47
N LEU A 49 6.34 2.22 1.55
CA LEU A 49 6.36 2.94 0.27
C LEU A 49 6.48 1.97 -0.91
N LYS A 50 5.43 1.22 -1.20
CA LYS A 50 5.30 0.56 -2.50
C LYS A 50 4.43 1.40 -3.44
N THR A 51 4.69 1.30 -4.74
CA THR A 51 3.78 1.85 -5.75
C THR A 51 2.46 1.08 -5.72
N LYS A 52 1.35 1.79 -5.47
CA LYS A 52 0.02 1.19 -5.30
C LYS A 52 -0.90 1.31 -6.51
N GLY A 53 -0.47 2.00 -7.56
CA GLY A 53 -1.20 2.12 -8.82
C GLY A 53 -1.44 3.56 -9.26
N GLY A 54 -2.25 3.73 -10.31
CA GLY A 54 -2.60 5.02 -10.90
C GLY A 54 -3.97 5.51 -10.46
N ILE A 55 -4.09 6.83 -10.22
CA ILE A 55 -5.32 7.53 -9.89
C ILE A 55 -5.63 8.49 -11.02
N ASN A 56 -6.73 8.26 -11.74
CA ASN A 56 -7.17 9.16 -12.80
C ASN A 56 -7.84 10.40 -12.21
N ILE A 57 -7.46 11.60 -12.67
CA ILE A 57 -8.07 12.86 -12.23
C ILE A 57 -8.49 13.73 -13.44
N PRO A 58 -9.56 14.54 -13.33
CA PRO A 58 -10.03 15.37 -14.45
C PRO A 58 -8.98 16.36 -14.98
N SER A 59 -8.20 16.97 -14.08
CA SER A 59 -7.09 17.87 -14.40
C SER A 59 -6.06 17.85 -13.29
N ARG A 60 -4.84 18.34 -13.54
CA ARG A 60 -3.75 18.41 -12.56
C ARG A 60 -4.16 19.05 -11.22
N ASP A 61 -5.08 20.02 -11.26
CA ASP A 61 -5.54 20.78 -10.10
C ASP A 61 -6.75 20.15 -9.39
N SER A 62 -7.33 19.09 -9.96
CA SER A 62 -8.43 18.34 -9.34
C SER A 62 -7.91 17.40 -8.26
N THR A 63 -7.85 17.89 -7.02
CA THR A 63 -7.32 17.13 -5.88
C THR A 63 -8.36 16.32 -5.12
N ASP A 64 -9.65 16.52 -5.38
CA ASP A 64 -10.73 15.80 -4.69
C ASP A 64 -10.63 14.27 -4.79
N PRO A 65 -10.24 13.68 -5.94
CA PRO A 65 -10.02 12.23 -6.03
C PRO A 65 -8.97 11.69 -5.05
N MET A 66 -8.07 12.55 -4.56
CA MET A 66 -7.03 12.16 -3.60
C MET A 66 -7.58 12.05 -2.16
N ASN A 67 -8.82 12.49 -1.88
CA ASN A 67 -9.41 12.49 -0.53
C ASN A 67 -9.61 11.09 0.04
N GLU A 68 -9.87 10.12 -0.83
CA GLU A 68 -10.11 8.71 -0.48
C GLU A 68 -8.79 7.92 -0.30
N ILE A 69 -7.66 8.52 -0.67
CA ILE A 69 -6.36 7.84 -0.68
C ILE A 69 -5.68 8.00 0.68
N THR A 70 -5.98 7.09 1.58
CA THR A 70 -5.57 7.18 2.99
C THR A 70 -4.45 6.23 3.37
N GLU A 71 -4.24 5.16 2.60
CA GLU A 71 -3.26 4.14 2.94
C GLU A 71 -1.82 4.57 2.61
N ASN A 72 -0.86 4.15 3.45
CA ASN A 72 0.56 4.32 3.21
C ASN A 72 0.98 3.84 1.80
N GLY A 73 1.66 4.69 1.02
CA GLY A 73 2.19 4.28 -0.29
C GLY A 73 2.54 5.43 -1.25
N ILE A 74 3.01 5.03 -2.44
CA ILE A 74 3.28 5.91 -3.59
C ILE A 74 2.23 5.63 -4.66
N TYR A 75 1.60 6.67 -5.19
CA TYR A 75 0.57 6.58 -6.23
C TYR A 75 0.94 7.46 -7.42
N THR A 76 0.68 6.97 -8.63
CA THR A 76 0.77 7.78 -9.85
C THR A 76 -0.51 8.57 -10.01
N ILE A 77 -0.42 9.87 -10.24
CA ILE A 77 -1.56 10.73 -10.56
C ILE A 77 -1.62 10.91 -12.07
N ILE A 78 -2.75 10.56 -12.67
CA ILE A 78 -2.96 10.50 -14.13
C ILE A 78 -4.05 11.53 -14.49
N PRO A 79 -3.67 12.78 -14.78
CA PRO A 79 -4.63 13.78 -15.26
C PRO A 79 -5.06 13.49 -16.69
N ALA A 80 -6.29 13.87 -17.06
CA ALA A 80 -6.84 13.62 -18.40
C ALA A 80 -6.04 14.31 -19.52
N ASN A 81 -5.46 15.49 -19.26
CA ASN A 81 -4.75 16.31 -20.24
C ASN A 81 -3.53 17.02 -19.63
N ASP A 82 -2.65 16.30 -18.93
CA ASP A 82 -1.36 16.84 -18.42
C ASP A 82 -0.37 15.67 -18.20
N THR A 83 0.80 15.97 -17.66
CA THR A 83 1.82 15.00 -17.28
C THR A 83 1.44 14.25 -16.00
N TYR A 84 2.02 13.09 -15.77
CA TYR A 84 1.74 12.32 -14.57
C TYR A 84 2.43 12.93 -13.35
N GLY A 85 1.68 13.02 -12.25
CA GLY A 85 2.20 13.40 -10.94
C GLY A 85 2.42 12.20 -10.04
N THR A 86 2.93 12.47 -8.84
CA THR A 86 3.16 11.48 -7.78
C THR A 86 2.48 11.94 -6.50
N LEU A 87 1.69 11.07 -5.89
CA LEU A 87 1.12 11.26 -4.55
C LEU A 87 1.80 10.29 -3.58
N ILE A 88 2.35 10.81 -2.50
CA ILE A 88 2.93 10.02 -1.39
C ILE A 88 2.03 10.20 -0.18
N VAL A 89 1.63 9.09 0.44
CA VAL A 89 0.72 9.09 1.58
C VAL A 89 1.40 8.45 2.78
N PHE A 90 1.35 9.14 3.92
CA PHE A 90 1.79 8.66 5.22
C PHE A 90 0.61 8.68 6.20
N GLN A 91 0.23 7.52 6.71
CA GLN A 91 -0.75 7.34 7.77
C GLN A 91 -0.04 6.80 9.02
N SER A 92 -0.23 7.49 10.14
CA SER A 92 0.24 7.03 11.44
C SER A 92 -0.54 5.79 11.90
N PHE A 93 0.17 4.80 12.45
CA PHE A 93 -0.44 3.60 13.03
C PHE A 93 -0.83 3.87 14.50
N GLY A 94 -2.14 4.00 14.76
CA GLY A 94 -2.70 4.08 16.11
C GLY A 94 -2.81 5.49 16.72
N GLY A 95 -3.64 5.59 17.76
CA GLY A 95 -3.86 6.81 18.56
C GLY A 95 -4.54 7.97 17.78
N ALA A 96 -4.28 9.19 18.25
CA ALA A 96 -4.68 10.45 17.64
C ALA A 96 -3.88 10.80 16.35
N GLY A 97 -3.67 9.79 15.49
CA GLY A 97 -2.84 9.90 14.29
C GLY A 97 -3.45 10.76 13.19
N GLY A 98 -2.61 11.19 12.25
CA GLY A 98 -3.03 11.91 11.06
C GLY A 98 -2.59 11.21 9.77
N ILE A 99 -3.16 11.64 8.66
CA ILE A 99 -2.73 11.28 7.31
C ILE A 99 -2.08 12.50 6.69
N VAL A 100 -0.87 12.34 6.16
CA VAL A 100 -0.15 13.36 5.40
C VAL A 100 -0.10 12.93 3.95
N GLN A 101 -0.39 13.86 3.06
CA GLN A 101 -0.24 13.68 1.62
C GLN A 101 0.75 14.69 1.06
N PHE A 102 1.66 14.21 0.23
CA PHE A 102 2.54 15.02 -0.61
C PHE A 102 2.21 14.75 -2.07
N TYR A 103 1.85 15.79 -2.82
CA TYR A 103 1.58 15.71 -4.24
C TYR A 103 2.65 16.49 -5.00
N ALA A 104 3.37 15.81 -5.89
CA ALA A 104 4.37 16.38 -6.75
C ALA A 104 3.97 16.23 -8.22
N HIS A 105 4.11 17.28 -9.00
CA HIS A 105 3.89 17.28 -10.44
C HIS A 105 5.17 17.75 -11.14
N PRO A 106 5.66 17.07 -12.19
CA PRO A 106 7.01 17.32 -12.73
C PRO A 106 7.18 18.67 -13.46
N PHE A 107 6.09 19.35 -13.84
CA PHE A 107 6.13 20.60 -14.62
C PHE A 107 5.07 21.62 -14.17
N GLY A 108 5.36 22.93 -14.27
CA GLY A 108 4.41 24.03 -14.02
C GLY A 108 4.64 24.80 -12.72
N ASN A 109 3.71 25.69 -12.34
CA ASN A 109 3.70 26.35 -11.02
C ASN A 109 2.92 25.51 -10.00
N GLY A 110 3.31 25.53 -8.72
CA GLY A 110 2.67 24.70 -7.68
C GLY A 110 3.06 23.22 -7.80
N ILE A 111 4.32 22.97 -8.16
CA ILE A 111 4.98 21.70 -8.45
C ILE A 111 4.87 20.73 -7.28
N TYR A 112 4.81 21.27 -6.06
CA TYR A 112 4.76 20.47 -4.86
C TYR A 112 3.75 21.02 -3.88
N ARG A 113 2.88 20.12 -3.39
CA ARG A 113 1.82 20.45 -2.45
C ARG A 113 1.81 19.44 -1.32
N PHE A 114 1.39 19.88 -0.15
CA PHE A 114 1.08 18.95 0.94
C PHE A 114 -0.19 19.35 1.68
N ARG A 115 -0.81 18.36 2.34
CA ARG A 115 -1.94 18.57 3.24
C ARG A 115 -1.97 17.49 4.33
N ILE A 116 -2.76 17.74 5.36
CA ILE A 116 -2.89 16.85 6.51
C ILE A 116 -4.36 16.65 6.85
N LYS A 117 -4.75 15.41 7.15
CA LYS A 117 -6.01 15.06 7.79
C LYS A 117 -5.71 14.67 9.23
N THR A 118 -6.22 15.43 10.20
CA THR A 118 -6.01 15.16 11.63
C THR A 118 -7.23 14.45 12.22
N SER A 119 -7.04 13.37 12.98
CA SER A 119 -8.15 12.68 13.65
C SER A 119 -8.81 13.52 14.76
N ASN A 120 -8.08 14.47 15.35
CA ASN A 120 -8.53 15.20 16.54
C ASN A 120 -9.44 16.39 16.24
N ASN A 121 -9.35 16.97 15.04
CA ASN A 121 -10.12 18.14 14.64
C ASN A 121 -10.93 17.84 13.39
N LYS A 122 -12.18 17.41 13.58
CA LYS A 122 -13.21 17.17 12.54
C LYS A 122 -12.96 16.02 11.56
N ASN A 123 -11.78 15.40 11.57
CA ASN A 123 -11.42 14.36 10.61
C ASN A 123 -11.60 14.84 9.14
N GLU A 124 -11.25 16.10 8.90
CA GLU A 124 -11.32 16.78 7.62
C GLU A 124 -9.90 17.02 7.06
N TRP A 125 -9.78 17.09 5.74
CA TRP A 125 -8.52 17.46 5.09
C TRP A 125 -8.26 18.96 5.27
N SER A 126 -7.03 19.33 5.60
CA SER A 126 -6.60 20.72 5.44
C SER A 126 -6.57 21.11 3.96
N GLU A 127 -6.64 22.41 3.70
CA GLU A 127 -6.29 22.96 2.40
C GLU A 127 -4.88 22.52 1.97
N TRP A 128 -4.68 22.42 0.65
CA TRP A 128 -3.37 22.16 0.07
C TRP A 128 -2.47 23.38 0.23
N LYS A 129 -1.26 23.15 0.76
CA LYS A 129 -0.21 24.16 0.86
C LYS A 129 0.82 23.92 -0.22
N ASN A 130 1.14 24.96 -0.99
CA ASN A 130 2.22 24.94 -1.98
C ASN A 130 3.55 25.35 -1.33
N PHE A 131 4.66 24.90 -1.92
CA PHE A 131 6.01 25.37 -1.60
C PHE A 131 6.82 25.61 -2.88
#